data_AF-Q9HI31-F1
#
_entry.id   AF-Q9HI31-F1
#
_cell.length_a   1.000
_cell.length_b   1.000
_cell.length_c   1.000
_cell.angle_alpha   90.00
_cell.angle_beta   90.00
_cell.angle_gamma   90.00
#
_symmetry.space_group_name_H-M   'P 1'
#
loop_
_entity.id
_entity.type
_entity.pdbx_description
1 polymer ?
#
loop_
_entity_poly.entity_id
_entity_poly.type
_entity_poly.pdbx_seq_one_letter_code
_entity_poly.pdbx_strand_id
1 'polypeptide(L)' 'MARTKMGVSIRTELVDELDSLVDECSDLGASRSEIVEAILTAYFQNDEDQIKQTRELIIRNRKRSNS' A
#
# COMPACT_ATOMS: atom_id res chain seq x y z
N MET A 1 -20.72 1.22 5.07
CA MET A 1 -20.23 0.07 4.27
C MET A 1 -19.58 -0.93 5.21
N ALA A 2 -19.64 -2.22 4.89
CA ALA A 2 -18.94 -3.24 5.68
C ALA A 2 -17.42 -3.05 5.53
N ARG A 3 -16.68 -3.05 6.64
CA ARG A 3 -15.20 -3.00 6.64
C ARG A 3 -14.65 -4.39 6.99
N THR A 4 -13.62 -4.81 6.27
CA THR A 4 -12.89 -6.05 6.54
C THR A 4 -11.52 -5.72 7.11
N LYS A 5 -11.12 -6.38 8.20
CA LYS A 5 -9.77 -6.24 8.77
C LYS A 5 -8.82 -7.24 8.11
N MET A 6 -7.62 -6.78 7.76
CA MET A 6 -6.56 -7.59 7.17
C MET A 6 -5.23 -7.28 7.86
N GLY A 7 -4.45 -8.30 8.21
CA GLY A 7 -3.08 -8.16 8.68
C GLY A 7 -2.11 -8.45 7.53
N VAL A 8 -1.13 -7.57 7.31
CA VAL A 8 -0.12 -7.70 6.24
C VAL A 8 1.25 -7.41 6.82
N SER A 9 2.23 -8.24 6.46
CA SER A 9 3.65 -7.93 6.71
C SER A 9 4.21 -7.15 5.52
N ILE A 10 4.75 -5.96 5.79
CA ILE A 10 5.41 -5.11 4.80
C ILE A 10 6.85 -4.82 5.24
N ARG A 11 7.65 -4.29 4.32
CA ARG A 11 9.03 -3.90 4.64
C ARG A 11 9.03 -2.68 5.54
N THR A 12 9.99 -2.58 6.45
CA THR A 12 10.09 -1.47 7.42
C THR A 12 10.17 -0.13 6.72
N GLU A 13 10.89 -0.04 5.59
CA GLU A 13 11.04 1.20 4.84
C GLU A 13 9.68 1.73 4.33
N LEU A 14 8.73 0.83 4.01
CA LEU A 14 7.37 1.21 3.61
C LEU A 14 6.53 1.69 4.80
N VAL A 15 6.85 1.26 6.03
CA VAL A 15 6.18 1.76 7.24
C VAL A 15 6.58 3.21 7.48
N ASP A 16 7.87 3.53 7.32
CA ASP A 16 8.39 4.89 7.49
C ASP A 16 7.80 5.86 6.46
N GLU A 17 7.68 5.43 5.19
CA GLU A 17 6.99 6.19 4.14
C GLU A 17 5.50 6.40 4.47
N LEU A 18 4.82 5.37 4.99
CA LEU A 18 3.41 5.48 5.38
C LEU A 18 3.20 6.43 6.56
N ASP A 19 4.07 6.37 7.56
CA ASP A 19 4.02 7.26 8.73
C ASP A 19 4.28 8.71 8.34
N SER A 20 5.22 8.95 7.41
CA SER A 20 5.46 10.29 6.84
C SER A 20 4.21 10.84 6.15
N LEU A 21 3.49 10.01 5.40
CA LEU A 21 2.24 10.41 4.73
C LEU A 21 1.11 10.70 5.73
N VAL A 22 1.07 9.98 6.85
CA VAL A 22 0.12 10.28 7.95
C VAL A 22 0.43 11.65 8.56
N ASP A 23 1.70 11.97 8.80
CA ASP A 23 2.12 13.25 9.34
C ASP A 23 1.81 14.40 8.36
N GLU A 24 2.02 14.20 7.07
CA GLU A 24 1.65 15.16 6.01
C GLU A 24 0.14 15.41 5.94
N CYS A 25 -0.68 14.41 6.28
CA CYS A 25 -2.14 14.50 6.34
C CYS A 25 -2.66 14.77 7.77
N SER A 26 -1.82 15.29 8.65
CA SER A 26 -2.18 15.51 10.07
C SER A 26 -3.29 16.54 10.26
N ASP A 27 -3.43 17.49 9.34
CA ASP A 27 -4.53 18.47 9.30
C ASP A 27 -5.90 17.81 9.07
N LEU A 28 -5.91 16.66 8.39
CA LEU A 28 -7.11 15.85 8.15
C LEU A 28 -7.41 14.90 9.31
N GLY A 29 -6.50 14.74 10.28
CA GLY A 29 -6.62 13.77 11.36
C GLY A 29 -6.68 12.32 10.88
N ALA A 30 -6.10 12.03 9.70
CA ALA A 30 -6.21 10.75 9.03
C ALA A 30 -5.46 9.64 9.79
N SER A 31 -6.13 8.50 9.99
CA SER A 31 -5.47 7.31 10.53
C SER A 31 -4.62 6.59 9.46
N ARG A 32 -3.61 5.83 9.89
CA ARG A 32 -2.87 4.91 9.01
C ARG A 32 -3.78 4.03 8.16
N SER A 33 -4.87 3.51 8.75
CA SER A 33 -5.84 2.68 8.02
C SER A 33 -6.57 3.44 6.92
N GLU A 34 -6.92 4.70 7.15
CA GLU A 34 -7.57 5.54 6.14
C GLU A 34 -6.60 5.90 5.02
N ILE A 35 -5.34 6.21 5.35
CA ILE A 35 -4.30 6.44 4.36
C ILE A 35 -4.08 5.19 3.50
N VAL A 36 -3.97 4.00 4.11
CA VAL A 36 -3.85 2.73 3.36
C VAL A 36 -5.08 2.47 2.49
N GLU A 37 -6.29 2.71 3.00
CA GLU A 37 -7.53 2.56 2.24
C GLU A 37 -7.57 3.52 1.04
N ALA A 38 -7.15 4.78 1.23
CA ALA A 38 -7.07 5.78 0.17
C ALA A 38 -6.04 5.42 -0.90
N ILE A 39 -4.85 4.96 -0.52
CA ILE A 39 -3.81 4.47 -1.44
C ILE A 39 -4.35 3.32 -2.27
N LEU A 40 -4.92 2.29 -1.63
CA LEU A 40 -5.45 1.13 -2.34
C LEU A 40 -6.62 1.52 -3.26
N THR A 41 -7.49 2.43 -2.81
CA THR A 41 -8.60 2.93 -3.63
C THR A 41 -8.07 3.64 -4.87
N ALA A 42 -7.13 4.58 -4.71
CA ALA A 42 -6.51 5.29 -5.83
C ALA A 42 -5.77 4.31 -6.76
N TYR A 43 -5.10 3.31 -6.20
CA TYR A 43 -4.39 2.29 -6.96
C TYR A 43 -5.32 1.46 -7.84
N PHE A 44 -6.42 0.93 -7.27
CA PHE A 44 -7.36 0.07 -7.99
C PHE A 44 -8.33 0.83 -8.91
N GLN A 45 -8.50 2.14 -8.71
CA GLN A 45 -9.23 2.99 -9.66
C GLN A 45 -8.46 3.20 -10.97
N ASN A 46 -7.16 2.90 -11.01
CA ASN A 46 -6.35 2.98 -12.21
C ASN A 46 -6.40 1.67 -13.02
N ASP A 47 -6.22 1.80 -14.34
CA ASP A 47 -6.47 0.83 -15.42
C ASP A 47 -5.63 -0.48 -15.34
N GLU A 48 -5.86 -1.42 -16.28
CA GLU A 48 -5.23 -2.74 -16.44
C GLU A 48 -3.69 -2.74 -16.31
N ASP A 49 -3.05 -1.63 -16.65
CA ASP A 49 -1.60 -1.45 -16.52
C ASP A 49 -1.09 -1.62 -15.08
N GLN A 50 -1.88 -1.22 -14.07
CA GLN A 50 -1.50 -1.38 -12.67
C GLN A 50 -1.43 -2.86 -12.26
N ILE A 51 -2.39 -3.67 -12.72
CA ILE A 51 -2.40 -5.11 -12.46
C ILE A 51 -1.13 -5.75 -13.03
N LYS A 52 -0.74 -5.37 -14.25
CA LYS A 52 0.49 -5.88 -14.87
C LYS A 52 1.74 -5.51 -14.07
N GLN A 53 1.86 -4.24 -13.67
CA GLN A 53 3.00 -3.77 -12.88
C GLN A 53 3.10 -4.47 -11.51
N THR A 54 1.96 -4.66 -10.81
CA THR A 54 1.91 -5.42 -9.56
C THR A 54 2.41 -6.85 -9.76
N ARG A 55 1.94 -7.54 -10.81
CA ARG A 55 2.37 -8.92 -11.12
C ARG A 55 3.87 -9.00 -11.37
N GLU A 56 4.43 -8.09 -12.16
CA GLU A 56 5.85 -8.04 -12.44
C GLU A 56 6.68 -7.76 -11.18
N LEU A 57 6.21 -6.87 -10.31
CA LEU A 57 6.87 -6.57 -9.03
C LEU A 57 6.90 -7.81 -8.11
N ILE A 58 5.79 -8.54 -8.00
CA ILE A 58 5.73 -9.79 -7.22
C ILE A 58 6.73 -10.81 -7.75
N ILE A 59 6.79 -11.00 -9.06
CA ILE A 59 7.74 -11.94 -9.69
C ILE A 59 9.19 -11.53 -9.37
N ARG A 60 9.53 -10.25 -9.51
CA ARG A 60 10.87 -9.74 -9.19
C ARG A 60 11.23 -9.94 -7.72
N ASN A 61 10.31 -9.65 -6.81
CA ASN A 61 10.53 -9.81 -5.37
C ASN A 61 10.77 -11.29 -5.00
N ARG A 62 9.97 -12.22 -5.53
CA ARG A 62 10.15 -13.66 -5.29
C ARG A 62 11.50 -14.17 -5.77
N LYS A 63 11.98 -13.69 -6.92
CA LYS A 63 13.31 -14.06 -7.44
C LYS A 63 14.43 -13.58 -6.51
N ARG A 64 14.31 -12.35 -5.97
CA ARG A 64 15.29 -11.79 -5.03
C ARG A 64 15.28 -12.49 -3.66
N SER A 65 14.12 -12.92 -3.18
CA SER A 65 14.01 -13.63 -1.89
C SER A 65 14.47 -15.09 -1.93
N ASN A 66 14.54 -15.71 -3.11
CA ASN A 66 14.99 -17.09 -3.30
C ASN A 66 16.46 -17.20 -3.76
N SER A 67 17.21 -16.09 -3.81
CA SER A 67 18.66 -16.04 -4.08
C SER A 67 19.39 -15.68 -2.80
#